data_AF-A0A7C0Y9R9-F1
#
_entry.id   AF-A0A7C0Y9R9-F1
#
_cell.length_a   1.000
_cell.length_b   1.000
_cell.length_c   1.000
_cell.angle_alpha   90.00
_cell.angle_beta   90.00
_cell.angle_gamma   90.00
#
_symmetry.space_group_name_H-M   'P 1'
#
loop_
_entity.id
_entity.type
_entity.pdbx_description
1 polymer ?
#
loop_
_entity_poly.entity_id
_entity_poly.type
_entity_poly.pdbx_seq_one_letter_code
_entity_poly.pdbx_strand_id
1 'polypeptide(L)'
;FQDGDLVHIVHKTLLPTYDVFDEDRYFEPQPPSAIHPVEVTAGGVPVSLGVEICEDLWDDAYETKVTDILCQQGAHIVINISSSPFHVGKKFERERLVTEKAKKNHVPIFLANLVGGQDELVFDGQSLGADSRGKVILEGPAFEEALVTAEIDLETGAGVPVERRPYCEVEEMFGALVLGLRDYFRKTGFERAVLGLSGGIDSSVTACIAAEALGPDNVIGVSMPSRFSSDHSKTDAELLAENLGIKFVRIPIQEIVDKYHETLEGPLEEIRFAYGVDRSQDDPVADENIQPRVRGNCLMDISNRLKDLRILVLNTGNKTELALGYCTLYGDMTGGVGVIGDVSKLEVYRLAEYINRRAGHEVIPRRCITKRPSAELRENQYDPFDFDIVSPLVDEIVENRRGRQELIEMGYPPDVVDDVYSRIRRAEYKRWQAPPCIKITRKAFGIGWKMPIVNKYRG
;
A
#
# COMPACT_ATOMS: atom_id res chain seq x y z
N PHE A 1 -23.93 22.89 10.58
CA PHE A 1 -24.15 23.86 11.66
C PHE A 1 -23.94 25.26 11.12
N GLN A 2 -24.69 26.25 11.62
CA GLN A 2 -24.51 27.67 11.32
C GLN A 2 -24.67 28.44 12.62
N ASP A 3 -23.71 29.30 12.96
CA ASP A 3 -23.70 30.07 14.23
C ASP A 3 -23.89 29.23 15.51
N GLY A 4 -23.46 27.96 15.46
CA GLY A 4 -23.57 27.00 16.56
C GLY A 4 -24.83 26.13 16.52
N ASP A 5 -25.81 26.44 15.67
CA ASP A 5 -27.08 25.71 15.57
C ASP A 5 -27.06 24.64 14.48
N LEU A 6 -27.74 23.51 14.75
CA LEU A 6 -27.93 22.43 13.78
C LEU A 6 -29.00 22.84 12.76
N VAL A 7 -28.58 23.17 11.54
CA VAL A 7 -29.48 23.56 10.44
C VAL A 7 -30.11 22.33 9.77
N HIS A 8 -29.29 21.32 9.43
CA HIS A 8 -29.75 20.13 8.73
C HIS A 8 -28.80 18.94 8.95
N ILE A 9 -29.30 17.73 8.69
CA ILE A 9 -28.53 16.48 8.67
C ILE A 9 -28.73 15.86 7.29
N VAL A 10 -27.63 15.51 6.62
CA VAL A 10 -27.64 14.82 5.32
C VAL A 10 -27.10 13.42 5.51
N HIS A 11 -27.79 12.43 4.96
CA HIS A 11 -27.35 11.04 4.97
C HIS A 11 -26.85 10.63 3.59
N LYS A 12 -25.84 9.76 3.55
CA LYS A 12 -25.28 9.22 2.31
C LYS A 12 -26.34 8.40 1.56
N THR A 13 -26.38 8.52 0.24
CA THR A 13 -27.38 7.83 -0.60
C THR A 13 -26.79 6.54 -1.18
N LEU A 14 -25.56 6.61 -1.71
CA LEU A 14 -24.90 5.49 -2.36
C LEU A 14 -23.90 4.85 -1.40
N LEU A 15 -24.16 3.61 -0.99
CA LEU A 15 -23.30 2.87 -0.05
C LEU A 15 -22.43 1.87 -0.82
N PRO A 16 -21.10 2.07 -0.90
CA PRO A 16 -20.20 1.13 -1.57
C PRO A 16 -20.03 -0.16 -0.74
N THR A 17 -20.18 -1.30 -1.40
CA THR A 17 -20.01 -2.65 -0.83
C THR A 17 -19.04 -3.46 -1.69
N TYR A 18 -17.96 -2.81 -2.12
CA TYR A 18 -16.91 -3.38 -2.95
C TYR A 18 -15.51 -2.95 -2.50
N ASP A 19 -14.52 -3.74 -2.92
CA ASP A 19 -13.12 -3.59 -2.56
C ASP A 19 -12.83 -3.55 -1.05
N VAL A 20 -12.65 -2.35 -0.49
CA VAL A 20 -12.35 -2.11 0.93
C VAL A 20 -13.57 -1.68 1.74
N PHE A 21 -14.70 -1.44 1.07
CA PHE A 21 -15.93 -0.96 1.69
C PHE A 21 -16.95 -2.09 1.84
N ASP A 22 -17.66 -2.06 2.97
CA ASP A 22 -18.79 -2.93 3.29
C ASP A 22 -19.88 -2.05 3.96
N GLU A 23 -20.23 -0.89 3.38
CA GLU A 23 -21.06 0.13 4.05
C GLU A 23 -22.51 -0.31 4.30
N ASP A 24 -23.10 -1.11 3.41
CA ASP A 24 -24.45 -1.68 3.58
C ASP A 24 -24.58 -2.54 4.85
N ARG A 25 -23.46 -2.99 5.42
CA ARG A 25 -23.44 -3.72 6.69
C ARG A 25 -23.78 -2.82 7.88
N TYR A 26 -23.50 -1.53 7.79
CA TYR A 26 -23.50 -0.60 8.92
C TYR A 26 -24.55 0.50 8.82
N PHE A 27 -24.98 0.86 7.61
CA PHE A 27 -25.82 2.04 7.37
C PHE A 27 -27.03 1.73 6.48
N GLU A 28 -28.07 2.55 6.60
CA GLU A 28 -29.20 2.58 5.68
C GLU A 28 -29.05 3.78 4.73
N PRO A 29 -29.26 3.62 3.41
CA PRO A 29 -29.13 4.70 2.46
C PRO A 29 -30.31 5.69 2.55
N GLN A 30 -30.04 6.96 2.30
CA GLN A 30 -31.10 7.95 2.09
C GLN A 30 -31.92 7.61 0.83
N PRO A 31 -33.27 7.65 0.87
CA PRO A 31 -34.06 7.43 -0.33
C PRO A 31 -33.90 8.61 -1.32
N PRO A 32 -33.92 8.36 -2.64
CA PRO A 32 -33.74 9.43 -3.64
C PRO A 32 -34.74 10.59 -3.51
N SER A 33 -35.96 10.32 -3.03
CA SER A 33 -36.99 11.34 -2.80
C SER A 33 -36.68 12.32 -1.67
N ALA A 34 -35.71 12.00 -0.80
CA ALA A 34 -35.27 12.86 0.30
C ALA A 34 -34.01 13.66 -0.03
N ILE A 35 -33.41 13.47 -1.22
CA ILE A 35 -32.27 14.27 -1.67
C ILE A 35 -32.76 15.68 -1.97
N HIS A 36 -32.23 16.68 -1.25
CA HIS A 36 -32.49 18.10 -1.50
C HIS A 36 -31.33 18.97 -1.00
N PRO A 37 -31.10 20.15 -1.61
CA PRO A 37 -30.16 21.13 -1.10
C PRO A 37 -30.57 21.68 0.27
N VAL A 38 -29.60 22.17 1.02
CA VAL A 38 -29.78 22.80 2.33
C VAL A 38 -29.64 24.30 2.20
N GLU A 39 -30.64 25.05 2.66
CA GLU A 39 -30.58 26.51 2.69
C GLU A 39 -29.69 27.00 3.84
N VAL A 40 -28.64 27.76 3.49
CA VAL A 40 -27.72 28.39 4.45
C VAL A 40 -27.53 29.86 4.10
N THR A 41 -26.88 30.64 4.96
CA THR A 41 -26.50 32.04 4.65
C THR A 41 -24.99 32.20 4.67
N ALA A 42 -24.40 32.65 3.56
CA ALA A 42 -22.97 32.94 3.45
C ALA A 42 -22.76 34.44 3.17
N GLY A 43 -22.05 35.14 4.06
CA GLY A 43 -21.81 36.58 3.89
C GLY A 43 -23.08 37.45 3.85
N GLY A 44 -24.17 36.99 4.45
CA GLY A 44 -25.49 37.65 4.41
C GLY A 44 -26.33 37.33 3.17
N VAL A 45 -25.85 36.45 2.27
CA VAL A 45 -26.54 36.02 1.06
C VAL A 45 -27.10 34.59 1.26
N PRO A 46 -28.37 34.32 0.93
CA PRO A 46 -28.92 32.96 0.92
C PRO A 46 -28.21 32.08 -0.11
N VAL A 47 -27.81 30.87 0.29
CA VAL A 47 -27.15 29.90 -0.57
C VAL A 47 -27.83 28.54 -0.40
N SER A 48 -28.29 27.97 -1.51
CA SER A 48 -28.78 26.59 -1.58
C SER A 48 -27.58 25.66 -1.76
N LEU A 49 -27.20 24.96 -0.69
CA LEU A 49 -26.01 24.13 -0.62
C LEU A 49 -26.36 22.66 -0.86
N GLY A 50 -25.90 22.10 -1.98
CA GLY A 50 -25.91 20.66 -2.19
C GLY A 50 -24.82 20.01 -1.33
N VAL A 51 -25.18 18.98 -0.57
CA VAL A 51 -24.22 18.19 0.22
C VAL A 51 -24.36 16.74 -0.21
N GLU A 52 -23.24 16.13 -0.54
CA GLU A 52 -23.13 14.72 -0.87
C GLU A 52 -21.91 14.11 -0.15
N ILE A 53 -21.91 12.79 0.02
CA ILE A 53 -20.88 12.10 0.82
C ILE A 53 -20.21 11.04 -0.05
N CYS A 54 -18.91 11.24 -0.29
CA CYS A 54 -18.03 10.30 -0.97
C CYS A 54 -18.65 9.68 -2.24
N GLU A 55 -19.02 8.39 -2.20
CA GLU A 55 -19.58 7.58 -3.31
C GLU A 55 -20.78 8.22 -4.01
N ASP A 56 -21.53 9.12 -3.37
CA ASP A 56 -22.58 9.91 -4.02
C ASP A 56 -22.07 10.64 -5.28
N LEU A 57 -20.78 11.04 -5.32
CA LEU A 57 -20.14 11.62 -6.50
C LEU A 57 -19.81 10.57 -7.59
N TRP A 58 -19.67 9.29 -7.24
CA TRP A 58 -19.36 8.18 -8.15
C TRP A 58 -20.63 7.50 -8.70
N ASP A 59 -21.69 8.28 -8.91
CA ASP A 59 -23.00 7.77 -9.29
C ASP A 59 -23.12 7.23 -10.75
N ASP A 60 -22.06 7.20 -11.56
CA ASP A 60 -22.09 6.75 -12.97
C ASP A 60 -22.72 5.37 -13.16
N ALA A 61 -22.38 4.41 -12.28
CA ALA A 61 -22.89 3.04 -12.32
C ALA A 61 -24.23 2.85 -11.59
N TYR A 62 -24.77 3.91 -10.98
CA TYR A 62 -25.99 3.87 -10.18
C TYR A 62 -27.19 4.46 -10.94
N GLU A 63 -28.40 3.98 -10.64
CA GLU A 63 -29.62 4.58 -11.19
C GLU A 63 -29.87 5.99 -10.64
N THR A 64 -29.57 6.20 -9.36
CA THR A 64 -29.74 7.50 -8.68
C THR A 64 -28.52 8.36 -8.94
N LYS A 65 -28.71 9.49 -9.62
CA LYS A 65 -27.66 10.49 -9.88
C LYS A 65 -27.72 11.61 -8.85
N VAL A 66 -27.07 11.43 -7.70
CA VAL A 66 -27.21 12.31 -6.53
C VAL A 66 -26.87 13.75 -6.87
N THR A 67 -25.74 13.97 -7.53
CA THR A 67 -25.28 15.31 -7.92
C THR A 67 -26.28 16.00 -8.87
N ASP A 68 -26.81 15.27 -9.85
CA ASP A 68 -27.80 15.81 -10.79
C ASP A 68 -29.10 16.19 -10.08
N ILE A 69 -29.56 15.37 -9.12
CA ILE A 69 -30.79 15.64 -8.35
C ILE A 69 -30.62 16.91 -7.50
N LEU A 70 -29.49 17.06 -6.81
CA LEU A 70 -29.19 18.27 -6.03
C LEU A 70 -29.21 19.52 -6.92
N CYS A 71 -28.61 19.45 -8.10
CA CYS A 71 -28.56 20.59 -9.03
C CYS A 71 -29.94 20.90 -9.64
N GLN A 72 -30.72 19.88 -10.01
CA GLN A 72 -32.10 20.05 -10.51
C GLN A 72 -33.04 20.67 -9.48
N GLN A 73 -32.76 20.47 -8.19
CA GLN A 73 -33.49 21.09 -7.09
C GLN A 73 -32.97 22.48 -6.70
N GLY A 74 -32.02 23.04 -7.45
CA GLY A 74 -31.59 24.43 -7.31
C GLY A 74 -30.34 24.66 -6.48
N ALA A 75 -29.50 23.64 -6.26
CA ALA A 75 -28.20 23.85 -5.60
C ALA A 75 -27.36 24.90 -6.35
N HIS A 76 -26.87 25.91 -5.63
CA HIS A 76 -25.93 26.90 -6.16
C HIS A 76 -24.48 26.40 -6.16
N ILE A 77 -24.17 25.46 -5.27
CA ILE A 77 -22.85 24.86 -5.04
C ILE A 77 -23.07 23.45 -4.48
N VAL A 78 -22.20 22.51 -4.86
CA VAL A 78 -22.18 21.16 -4.26
C VAL A 78 -20.87 20.94 -3.51
N ILE A 79 -20.97 20.43 -2.28
CA ILE A 79 -19.83 19.98 -1.48
C ILE A 79 -19.93 18.47 -1.30
N ASN A 80 -18.89 17.77 -1.75
CA ASN A 80 -18.66 16.35 -1.49
C ASN A 80 -17.67 16.19 -0.34
N ILE A 81 -18.11 15.56 0.76
CA ILE A 81 -17.22 15.21 1.87
C ILE A 81 -16.77 13.76 1.68
N SER A 82 -15.47 13.54 1.54
CA SER A 82 -14.90 12.27 1.10
C SER A 82 -13.93 11.68 2.11
N SER A 83 -14.00 10.35 2.25
CA SER A 83 -12.91 9.52 2.77
C SER A 83 -12.52 8.55 1.66
N SER A 84 -12.01 9.12 0.57
CA SER A 84 -11.65 8.40 -0.65
C SER A 84 -10.23 7.85 -0.50
N PRO A 85 -10.03 6.53 -0.35
CA PRO A 85 -8.71 5.95 -0.17
C PRO A 85 -7.86 6.13 -1.42
N PHE A 86 -6.56 6.24 -1.18
CA PHE A 86 -5.54 6.38 -2.19
C PHE A 86 -5.37 5.07 -2.98
N HIS A 87 -5.21 5.25 -4.28
CA HIS A 87 -4.34 4.41 -5.08
C HIS A 87 -3.63 5.33 -6.08
N VAL A 88 -2.52 4.85 -6.65
CA VAL A 88 -1.77 5.59 -7.66
C VAL A 88 -2.71 6.08 -8.77
N GLY A 89 -2.64 7.38 -9.05
CA GLY A 89 -3.46 8.04 -10.07
C GLY A 89 -4.93 8.29 -9.70
N LYS A 90 -5.39 7.98 -8.47
CA LYS A 90 -6.79 8.23 -8.04
C LYS A 90 -7.20 9.70 -8.20
N LYS A 91 -6.26 10.63 -8.06
CA LYS A 91 -6.47 12.07 -8.31
C LYS A 91 -7.15 12.37 -9.64
N PHE A 92 -6.79 11.66 -10.71
CA PHE A 92 -7.33 11.93 -12.04
C PHE A 92 -8.77 11.44 -12.17
N GLU A 93 -9.14 10.38 -11.46
CA GLU A 93 -10.53 9.92 -11.38
C GLU A 93 -11.40 10.94 -10.66
N ARG A 94 -10.93 11.45 -9.51
CA ARG A 94 -11.63 12.51 -8.75
C ARG A 94 -11.76 13.79 -9.58
N GLU A 95 -10.68 14.18 -10.26
CA GLU A 95 -10.69 15.37 -11.12
C GLU A 95 -11.69 15.24 -12.27
N ARG A 96 -11.70 14.11 -12.96
CA ARG A 96 -12.68 13.86 -14.02
C ARG A 96 -14.10 14.00 -13.49
N LEU A 97 -14.43 13.36 -12.36
CA LEU A 97 -15.77 13.40 -11.78
C LEU A 97 -16.19 14.82 -11.40
N VAL A 98 -15.36 15.54 -10.65
CA VAL A 98 -15.66 16.92 -10.22
C VAL A 98 -15.82 17.84 -11.43
N THR A 99 -14.89 17.79 -12.40
CA THR A 99 -14.92 18.71 -13.55
C THR A 99 -16.04 18.40 -14.55
N GLU A 100 -16.31 17.13 -14.86
CA GLU A 100 -17.37 16.73 -15.78
C GLU A 100 -18.75 17.03 -15.19
N LYS A 101 -18.98 16.70 -13.91
CA LYS A 101 -20.27 16.96 -13.25
C LYS A 101 -20.52 18.45 -13.05
N ALA A 102 -19.50 19.22 -12.66
CA ALA A 102 -19.64 20.66 -12.51
C ALA A 102 -20.03 21.33 -13.84
N LYS A 103 -19.33 20.94 -14.92
CA LYS A 103 -19.63 21.42 -16.28
C LYS A 103 -21.01 21.00 -16.78
N LYS A 104 -21.41 19.75 -16.53
CA LYS A 104 -22.69 19.20 -16.96
C LYS A 104 -23.87 19.90 -16.29
N ASN A 105 -23.76 20.15 -14.98
CA ASN A 105 -24.82 20.73 -14.17
C ASN A 105 -24.76 22.26 -14.08
N HIS A 106 -23.71 22.89 -14.60
CA HIS A 106 -23.46 24.34 -14.50
C HIS A 106 -23.41 24.84 -13.04
N VAL A 107 -22.91 24.00 -12.13
CA VAL A 107 -22.83 24.25 -10.69
C VAL A 107 -21.41 23.94 -10.21
N PRO A 108 -20.75 24.81 -9.42
CA PRO A 108 -19.44 24.51 -8.83
C PRO A 108 -19.51 23.31 -7.89
N ILE A 109 -18.48 22.46 -7.94
CA ILE A 109 -18.37 21.27 -7.10
C ILE A 109 -17.04 21.27 -6.37
N PHE A 110 -17.08 21.04 -5.07
CA PHE A 110 -15.90 20.93 -4.21
C PHE A 110 -15.87 19.58 -3.51
N LEU A 111 -14.77 18.86 -3.65
CA LEU A 111 -14.48 17.62 -2.95
C LEU A 111 -13.46 17.90 -1.85
N ALA A 112 -13.87 17.69 -0.59
CA ALA A 112 -13.01 17.73 0.58
C ALA A 112 -12.67 16.31 1.00
N ASN A 113 -11.42 15.89 0.81
CA ASN A 113 -11.00 14.52 1.12
C ASN A 113 -10.19 14.44 2.42
N LEU A 114 -10.35 13.33 3.13
CA LEU A 114 -9.50 12.96 4.26
C LEU A 114 -8.02 12.85 3.85
N VAL A 115 -7.11 13.09 4.80
CA VAL A 115 -5.67 12.81 4.67
C VAL A 115 -5.17 12.05 5.90
N GLY A 116 -4.28 11.09 5.70
CA GLY A 116 -3.66 10.28 6.77
C GLY A 116 -3.69 8.78 6.49
N GLY A 117 -2.89 8.01 7.23
CA GLY A 117 -2.89 6.54 7.18
C GLY A 117 -3.82 5.91 8.22
N GLN A 118 -4.58 4.89 7.85
CA GLN A 118 -5.42 4.11 8.76
C GLN A 118 -5.31 2.62 8.39
N ASP A 119 -4.66 1.85 9.27
CA ASP A 119 -4.35 0.44 9.05
C ASP A 119 -3.64 0.22 7.70
N GLU A 120 -4.30 -0.44 6.73
CA GLU A 120 -3.77 -0.67 5.37
C GLU A 120 -4.00 0.52 4.43
N LEU A 121 -4.96 1.39 4.73
CA LEU A 121 -5.39 2.45 3.82
C LEU A 121 -4.59 3.73 4.05
N VAL A 122 -4.33 4.44 2.95
CA VAL A 122 -3.84 5.82 2.98
C VAL A 122 -4.92 6.71 2.38
N PHE A 123 -5.18 7.85 3.00
CA PHE A 123 -5.95 8.94 2.44
C PHE A 123 -4.96 10.04 2.08
N ASP A 124 -5.00 10.45 0.82
CA ASP A 124 -4.02 11.33 0.18
C ASP A 124 -4.36 12.81 0.29
N GLY A 125 -5.51 13.16 0.87
CA GLY A 125 -6.03 14.52 0.79
C GLY A 125 -6.33 14.86 -0.66
N GLN A 126 -5.56 15.78 -1.25
CA GLN A 126 -5.78 16.26 -2.61
C GLN A 126 -7.23 16.70 -2.85
N SER A 127 -7.80 17.43 -1.88
CA SER A 127 -9.08 18.10 -2.03
C SER A 127 -9.11 18.94 -3.30
N LEU A 128 -10.23 18.99 -3.99
CA LEU A 128 -10.33 19.52 -5.35
C LEU A 128 -11.61 20.35 -5.50
N GLY A 129 -11.55 21.42 -6.27
CA GLY A 129 -12.75 22.19 -6.65
C GLY A 129 -12.76 22.57 -8.11
N ALA A 130 -13.92 22.48 -8.75
CA ALA A 130 -14.15 22.98 -10.10
C ALA A 130 -15.29 24.00 -10.13
N ASP A 131 -15.14 25.01 -10.99
CA ASP A 131 -16.17 26.00 -11.26
C ASP A 131 -17.32 25.44 -12.14
N SER A 132 -18.37 26.22 -12.36
CA SER A 132 -19.54 25.85 -13.18
C SER A 132 -19.21 25.51 -14.66
N ARG A 133 -17.98 25.79 -15.12
CA ARG A 133 -17.49 25.49 -16.47
C ARG A 133 -16.59 24.24 -16.49
N GLY A 134 -16.37 23.61 -15.33
CA GLY A 134 -15.48 22.48 -15.14
C GLY A 134 -13.99 22.87 -15.11
N LYS A 135 -13.65 24.12 -14.83
CA LYS A 135 -12.25 24.54 -14.63
C LYS A 135 -11.85 24.30 -13.18
N VAL A 136 -10.70 23.67 -12.97
CA VAL A 136 -10.16 23.44 -11.62
C VAL A 136 -9.71 24.78 -11.01
N ILE A 137 -10.32 25.13 -9.89
CA ILE A 137 -10.12 26.39 -9.15
C ILE A 137 -9.57 26.17 -7.73
N LEU A 138 -9.42 24.91 -7.32
CA LEU A 138 -8.85 24.53 -6.02
C LEU A 138 -8.17 23.16 -6.17
N GLU A 139 -6.94 23.05 -5.68
CA GLU A 139 -6.18 21.79 -5.57
C GLU A 139 -5.42 21.81 -4.24
N GLY A 140 -5.71 20.83 -3.38
CA GLY A 140 -5.02 20.64 -2.10
C GLY A 140 -3.70 19.89 -2.26
N PRO A 141 -2.78 20.02 -1.29
CA PRO A 141 -1.54 19.26 -1.31
C PRO A 141 -1.80 17.76 -1.14
N ALA A 142 -0.89 16.95 -1.68
CA ALA A 142 -0.91 15.51 -1.50
C ALA A 142 -0.26 15.15 -0.16
N PHE A 143 -0.89 14.26 0.60
CA PHE A 143 -0.34 13.67 1.84
C PHE A 143 -0.04 14.68 2.96
N GLU A 144 -0.63 15.87 2.91
CA GLU A 144 -0.48 16.94 3.88
C GLU A 144 -1.84 17.42 4.40
N GLU A 145 -1.94 17.63 5.72
CA GLU A 145 -3.09 18.33 6.32
C GLU A 145 -3.03 19.81 5.95
N ALA A 146 -4.12 20.31 5.34
CA ALA A 146 -4.17 21.69 4.88
C ALA A 146 -5.61 22.23 4.90
N LEU A 147 -5.73 23.51 5.23
CA LEU A 147 -6.90 24.31 4.90
C LEU A 147 -6.64 24.98 3.55
N VAL A 148 -7.50 24.70 2.58
CA VAL A 148 -7.45 25.30 1.24
C VAL A 148 -8.73 26.07 0.97
N THR A 149 -8.60 27.18 0.24
CA THR A 149 -9.69 28.12 -0.01
C THR A 149 -9.73 28.49 -1.49
N ALA A 150 -10.93 28.66 -2.02
CA ALA A 150 -11.16 29.22 -3.35
C ALA A 150 -12.36 30.17 -3.29
N GLU A 151 -12.37 31.13 -4.22
CA GLU A 151 -13.44 32.09 -4.37
C GLU A 151 -14.26 31.77 -5.61
N ILE A 152 -15.58 31.88 -5.48
CA ILE A 152 -16.53 31.74 -6.60
C ILE A 152 -17.48 32.93 -6.60
N ASP A 153 -17.87 33.33 -7.79
CA ASP A 153 -19.00 34.22 -8.02
C ASP A 153 -20.29 33.39 -7.95
N LEU A 154 -21.19 33.71 -7.02
CA LEU A 154 -22.42 32.92 -6.79
C LEU A 154 -23.45 33.06 -7.91
N GLU A 155 -23.40 34.12 -8.73
CA GLU A 155 -24.34 34.31 -9.84
C GLU A 155 -23.94 33.47 -11.05
N THR A 156 -22.64 33.40 -11.33
CA THR A 156 -22.08 32.73 -12.51
C THR A 156 -21.51 31.34 -12.21
N GLY A 157 -21.22 31.06 -10.94
CA GLY A 157 -20.46 29.89 -10.49
C GLY A 157 -19.01 29.89 -10.97
N ALA A 158 -18.48 31.01 -11.45
CA ALA A 158 -17.11 31.09 -11.97
C ALA A 158 -16.11 31.33 -10.84
N GLY A 159 -14.93 30.70 -10.93
CA GLY A 159 -13.79 30.97 -10.06
C GLY A 159 -12.50 31.21 -10.85
N VAL A 160 -11.40 31.46 -10.14
CA VAL A 160 -10.06 31.67 -10.72
C VAL A 160 -9.34 30.32 -10.81
N PRO A 161 -8.95 29.86 -12.02
CA PRO A 161 -8.22 28.61 -12.16
C PRO A 161 -6.87 28.62 -11.44
N VAL A 162 -6.51 27.50 -10.83
CA VAL A 162 -5.22 27.33 -10.15
C VAL A 162 -4.14 26.82 -11.10
N GLU A 163 -2.89 27.15 -10.79
CA GLU A 163 -1.74 26.53 -11.43
C GLU A 163 -1.61 25.08 -10.97
N ARG A 164 -1.44 24.15 -11.94
CA ARG A 164 -1.39 22.71 -11.66
C ARG A 164 0.04 22.26 -11.36
N ARG A 165 0.20 21.46 -10.30
CA ARG A 165 1.50 20.86 -9.98
C ARG A 165 1.85 19.75 -10.99
N PRO A 166 3.11 19.64 -11.46
CA PRO A 166 3.54 18.50 -12.25
C PRO A 166 3.28 17.18 -11.52
N TYR A 167 2.78 16.19 -12.24
CA TYR A 167 2.52 14.87 -11.68
C TYR A 167 3.75 13.96 -11.85
N CYS A 168 4.17 13.33 -10.75
CA CYS A 168 5.13 12.25 -10.76
C CYS A 168 4.56 11.05 -10.00
N GLU A 169 4.29 9.97 -10.73
CA GLU A 169 3.71 8.74 -10.17
C GLU A 169 4.56 8.12 -9.05
N VAL A 170 5.88 8.10 -9.22
CA VAL A 170 6.79 7.48 -8.24
C VAL A 170 6.92 8.30 -6.97
N GLU A 171 6.84 9.63 -7.10
CA GLU A 171 6.76 10.54 -5.95
C GLU A 171 5.45 10.34 -5.19
N GLU A 172 4.34 10.16 -5.90
CA GLU A 172 3.03 9.91 -5.30
C GLU A 172 3.02 8.59 -4.51
N MET A 173 3.56 7.50 -5.09
CA MET A 173 3.75 6.23 -4.37
C MET A 173 4.62 6.39 -3.12
N PHE A 174 5.77 7.06 -3.24
CA PHE A 174 6.68 7.27 -2.12
C PHE A 174 6.00 8.07 -1.00
N GLY A 175 5.27 9.13 -1.33
CA GLY A 175 4.50 9.94 -0.39
C GLY A 175 3.45 9.13 0.38
N ALA A 176 2.71 8.26 -0.32
CA ALA A 176 1.72 7.39 0.30
C ALA A 176 2.35 6.39 1.29
N LEU A 177 3.44 5.73 0.90
CA LEU A 177 4.16 4.77 1.74
C LEU A 177 4.72 5.44 3.01
N VAL A 178 5.28 6.64 2.85
CA VAL A 178 5.82 7.44 3.97
C VAL A 178 4.70 7.89 4.92
N LEU A 179 3.59 8.42 4.39
CA LEU A 179 2.46 8.85 5.22
C LEU A 179 1.83 7.67 5.96
N GLY A 180 1.57 6.56 5.25
CA GLY A 180 1.01 5.34 5.83
C GLY A 180 1.85 4.81 6.99
N LEU A 181 3.17 4.71 6.79
CA LEU A 181 4.08 4.25 7.84
C LEU A 181 4.15 5.22 9.03
N ARG A 182 4.27 6.53 8.75
CA ARG A 182 4.33 7.57 9.79
C ARG A 182 3.09 7.55 10.68
N ASP A 183 1.91 7.47 10.08
CA ASP A 183 0.65 7.46 10.83
C ASP A 183 0.42 6.14 11.56
N TYR A 184 0.84 5.01 10.99
CA TYR A 184 0.82 3.74 11.70
C TYR A 184 1.57 3.85 13.03
N PHE A 185 2.78 4.40 13.02
CA PHE A 185 3.60 4.60 14.23
C PHE A 185 2.97 5.59 15.20
N ARG A 186 2.57 6.77 14.71
CA ARG A 186 1.96 7.81 15.56
C ARG A 186 0.68 7.33 16.25
N LYS A 187 -0.18 6.60 15.55
CA LYS A 187 -1.51 6.19 16.03
C LYS A 187 -1.47 4.94 16.91
N THR A 188 -0.54 4.01 16.66
CA THR A 188 -0.33 2.83 17.52
C THR A 188 0.59 3.12 18.71
N GLY A 189 1.37 4.20 18.63
CA GLY A 189 2.33 4.60 19.65
C GLY A 189 3.68 3.90 19.55
N PHE A 190 3.99 3.16 18.49
CA PHE A 190 5.39 2.75 18.29
C PHE A 190 6.28 3.96 18.01
N GLU A 191 7.53 3.91 18.47
CA GLU A 191 8.47 5.04 18.34
C GLU A 191 9.63 4.72 17.42
N ARG A 192 9.99 3.44 17.29
CA ARG A 192 11.19 3.01 16.54
C ARG A 192 10.92 1.80 15.66
N ALA A 193 11.56 1.76 14.50
CA ALA A 193 11.50 0.65 13.58
C ALA A 193 12.75 -0.22 13.70
N VAL A 194 12.59 -1.53 13.56
CA VAL A 194 13.70 -2.45 13.30
C VAL A 194 13.40 -3.25 12.02
N LEU A 195 14.39 -3.44 11.17
CA LEU A 195 14.26 -4.23 9.96
C LEU A 195 15.55 -4.97 9.61
N GLY A 196 15.40 -6.11 8.94
CA GLY A 196 16.53 -6.85 8.39
C GLY A 196 17.07 -6.16 7.14
N LEU A 197 18.38 -5.88 7.11
CA LEU A 197 19.08 -5.38 5.92
C LEU A 197 19.83 -6.53 5.26
N SER A 198 19.26 -7.04 4.16
CA SER A 198 19.85 -8.13 3.36
C SER A 198 20.90 -7.63 2.34
N GLY A 199 21.03 -6.31 2.18
CA GLY A 199 21.75 -5.70 1.06
C GLY A 199 21.00 -5.82 -0.27
N GLY A 200 19.77 -6.35 -0.26
CA GLY A 200 18.86 -6.38 -1.42
C GLY A 200 18.06 -5.09 -1.55
N ILE A 201 17.40 -4.93 -2.70
CA ILE A 201 16.65 -3.71 -3.01
C ILE A 201 15.42 -3.49 -2.11
N ASP A 202 14.70 -4.56 -1.76
CA ASP A 202 13.42 -4.45 -1.02
C ASP A 202 13.63 -3.91 0.40
N SER A 203 14.61 -4.46 1.12
CA SER A 203 15.00 -3.94 2.43
C SER A 203 15.64 -2.55 2.35
N SER A 204 16.32 -2.23 1.24
CA SER A 204 16.91 -0.90 1.02
C SER A 204 15.85 0.19 0.86
N VAL A 205 14.85 -0.05 0.01
CA VAL A 205 13.72 0.87 -0.20
C VAL A 205 12.90 1.00 1.10
N THR A 206 12.64 -0.12 1.79
CA THR A 206 11.93 -0.10 3.07
C THR A 206 12.67 0.75 4.12
N ALA A 207 14.00 0.64 4.21
CA ALA A 207 14.81 1.46 5.11
C ALA A 207 14.72 2.95 4.79
N CYS A 208 14.74 3.32 3.51
CA CYS A 208 14.63 4.71 3.07
C CYS A 208 13.25 5.29 3.42
N ILE A 209 12.16 4.54 3.19
CA ILE A 209 10.81 4.95 3.57
C ILE A 209 10.70 5.11 5.09
N ALA A 210 11.27 4.17 5.87
CA ALA A 210 11.28 4.25 7.33
C ALA A 210 12.05 5.48 7.85
N ALA A 211 13.21 5.77 7.27
CA ALA A 211 14.01 6.94 7.65
C ALA A 211 13.28 8.26 7.34
N GLU A 212 12.59 8.36 6.20
CA GLU A 212 11.76 9.54 5.87
C GLU A 212 10.51 9.66 6.76
N ALA A 213 9.88 8.53 7.10
CA ALA A 213 8.66 8.52 7.89
C ALA A 213 8.92 8.86 9.37
N LEU A 214 9.97 8.30 9.95
CA LEU A 214 10.23 8.27 11.39
C LEU A 214 11.44 9.11 11.82
N GLY A 215 12.29 9.52 10.88
CA GLY A 215 13.61 10.07 11.14
C GLY A 215 14.66 8.96 11.34
N PRO A 216 15.92 9.18 10.90
CA PRO A 216 16.94 8.14 10.89
C PRO A 216 17.32 7.63 12.29
N ASP A 217 17.28 8.49 13.32
CA ASP A 217 17.54 8.11 14.71
C ASP A 217 16.56 7.06 15.27
N ASN A 218 15.39 6.92 14.63
CA ASN A 218 14.34 6.00 15.03
C ASN A 218 14.32 4.71 14.22
N VAL A 219 15.33 4.46 13.38
CA VAL A 219 15.41 3.26 12.53
C VAL A 219 16.65 2.45 12.88
N ILE A 220 16.45 1.14 13.06
CA ILE A 220 17.51 0.16 13.37
C ILE A 220 17.59 -0.86 12.23
N GLY A 221 18.66 -0.78 11.44
CA GLY A 221 19.01 -1.77 10.44
C GLY A 221 19.82 -2.92 11.03
N VAL A 222 19.40 -4.16 10.79
CA VAL A 222 20.07 -5.35 11.32
C VAL A 222 20.57 -6.23 10.17
N SER A 223 21.87 -6.38 10.02
CA SER A 223 22.47 -7.35 9.10
C SER A 223 22.61 -8.71 9.77
N MET A 224 22.04 -9.76 9.19
CA MET A 224 22.00 -11.12 9.77
C MET A 224 22.62 -12.17 8.85
N PRO A 225 23.96 -12.14 8.64
CA PRO A 225 24.63 -13.02 7.70
C PRO A 225 24.70 -14.47 8.19
N SER A 226 24.62 -15.41 7.25
CA SER A 226 25.00 -16.81 7.42
C SER A 226 26.26 -17.11 6.58
N ARG A 227 26.72 -18.37 6.57
CA ARG A 227 27.82 -18.81 5.69
C ARG A 227 27.57 -18.60 4.20
N PHE A 228 26.29 -18.49 3.79
CA PHE A 228 25.92 -18.27 2.39
C PHE A 228 25.85 -16.79 2.00
N SER A 229 25.93 -15.88 2.99
CA SER A 229 25.82 -14.45 2.72
C SER A 229 27.08 -13.88 2.09
N SER A 230 26.93 -13.20 0.95
CA SER A 230 28.05 -12.62 0.21
C SER A 230 28.65 -11.40 0.92
N ASP A 231 29.94 -11.15 0.70
CA ASP A 231 30.62 -9.98 1.29
C ASP A 231 30.09 -8.66 0.74
N HIS A 232 29.66 -8.65 -0.53
CA HIS A 232 29.01 -7.49 -1.12
C HIS A 232 27.67 -7.20 -0.45
N SER A 233 26.82 -8.20 -0.19
CA SER A 233 25.55 -7.99 0.52
C SER A 233 25.74 -7.40 1.93
N LYS A 234 26.77 -7.83 2.66
CA LYS A 234 27.13 -7.26 3.97
C LYS A 234 27.58 -5.80 3.85
N THR A 235 28.45 -5.52 2.87
CA THR A 235 29.00 -4.18 2.62
C THR A 235 27.92 -3.21 2.17
N ASP A 236 27.03 -3.64 1.28
CA ASP A 236 25.95 -2.80 0.75
C ASP A 236 24.92 -2.45 1.84
N ALA A 237 24.62 -3.38 2.75
CA ALA A 237 23.76 -3.11 3.90
C ALA A 237 24.36 -2.07 4.87
N GLU A 238 25.68 -2.14 5.09
CA GLU A 238 26.41 -1.20 5.94
C GLU A 238 26.49 0.20 5.31
N LEU A 239 26.85 0.28 4.02
CA LEU A 239 26.89 1.54 3.26
C LEU A 239 25.52 2.22 3.20
N LEU A 240 24.44 1.47 2.96
CA LEU A 240 23.09 2.02 3.02
C LEU A 240 22.80 2.65 4.39
N ALA A 241 23.15 1.94 5.46
CA ALA A 241 22.89 2.42 6.82
C ALA A 241 23.69 3.69 7.15
N GLU A 242 24.95 3.76 6.70
CA GLU A 242 25.80 4.95 6.79
C GLU A 242 25.21 6.12 6.00
N ASN A 243 24.79 5.89 4.76
CA ASN A 243 24.19 6.90 3.89
C ASN A 243 22.89 7.48 4.46
N LEU A 244 22.08 6.65 5.12
CA LEU A 244 20.84 7.07 5.77
C LEU A 244 21.07 7.66 7.18
N GLY A 245 22.23 7.43 7.79
CA GLY A 245 22.49 7.82 9.19
C GLY A 245 21.68 7.01 10.21
N ILE A 246 21.28 5.79 9.89
CA ILE A 246 20.47 4.93 10.79
C ILE A 246 21.35 4.08 11.70
N LYS A 247 20.79 3.58 12.82
CA LYS A 247 21.51 2.65 13.68
C LYS A 247 21.72 1.32 12.95
N PHE A 248 22.96 0.87 12.85
CA PHE A 248 23.31 -0.42 12.24
C PHE A 248 23.87 -1.41 13.25
N VAL A 249 23.43 -2.67 13.19
CA VAL A 249 23.95 -3.77 14.01
C VAL A 249 24.11 -5.03 13.15
N ARG A 250 25.17 -5.80 13.41
CA ARG A 250 25.40 -7.10 12.76
C ARG A 250 25.20 -8.23 13.77
N ILE A 251 24.34 -9.18 13.42
CA ILE A 251 24.04 -10.38 14.23
C ILE A 251 24.21 -11.61 13.32
N PRO A 252 25.42 -12.19 13.22
CA PRO A 252 25.60 -13.44 12.47
C PRO A 252 24.71 -14.54 13.05
N ILE A 253 24.01 -15.27 12.17
CA ILE A 253 23.03 -16.28 12.60
C ILE A 253 23.53 -17.72 12.51
N GLN A 254 24.77 -17.93 12.03
CA GLN A 254 25.28 -19.26 11.71
C GLN A 254 25.25 -20.19 12.92
N GLU A 255 25.70 -19.75 14.09
CA GLU A 255 25.70 -20.57 15.32
C GLU A 255 24.28 -20.96 15.75
N ILE A 256 23.30 -20.07 15.57
CA ILE A 256 21.89 -20.35 15.91
C ILE A 256 21.32 -21.40 14.96
N VAL A 257 21.64 -21.28 13.66
CA VAL A 257 21.22 -22.24 12.64
C VAL A 257 21.84 -23.61 12.90
N ASP A 258 23.15 -23.67 13.19
CA ASP A 258 23.85 -24.90 13.51
C ASP A 258 23.22 -25.57 14.75
N LYS A 259 22.94 -24.79 15.81
CA LYS A 259 22.28 -25.31 17.00
C LYS A 259 20.86 -25.81 16.74
N TYR A 260 20.12 -25.17 15.83
CA TYR A 260 18.80 -25.63 15.42
C TYR A 260 18.88 -27.02 14.79
N HIS A 261 19.83 -27.26 13.88
CA HIS A 261 20.06 -28.56 13.27
C HIS A 261 20.48 -29.62 14.32
N GLU A 262 21.45 -29.30 15.17
CA GLU A 262 21.90 -30.20 16.24
C GLU A 262 20.76 -30.63 17.16
N THR A 263 19.86 -29.70 17.50
CA THR A 263 18.75 -29.95 18.42
C THR A 263 17.68 -30.86 17.81
N LEU A 264 17.45 -30.77 16.50
CA LEU A 264 16.39 -31.52 15.81
C LEU A 264 16.83 -32.84 15.22
N GLU A 265 18.12 -33.06 14.96
CA GLU A 265 18.58 -34.25 14.22
C GLU A 265 18.13 -35.56 14.90
N GLY A 266 18.34 -35.71 16.21
CA GLY A 266 17.92 -36.91 16.96
C GLY A 266 16.40 -37.13 16.92
N PRO A 267 15.57 -36.15 17.33
CA PRO A 267 14.11 -36.26 17.21
C PRO A 267 13.61 -36.54 15.78
N LEU A 268 14.24 -35.96 14.76
CA LEU A 268 13.88 -36.22 13.36
C LEU A 268 14.22 -37.65 12.96
N GLU A 269 15.34 -38.22 13.41
CA GLU A 269 15.68 -39.63 13.19
C GLU A 269 14.64 -40.57 13.82
N GLU A 270 14.19 -40.29 15.04
CA GLU A 270 13.13 -41.06 15.69
C GLU A 270 11.80 -41.00 14.92
N ILE A 271 11.40 -39.81 14.44
CA ILE A 271 10.20 -39.62 13.63
C ILE A 271 10.33 -40.35 12.29
N ARG A 272 11.47 -40.20 11.60
CA ARG A 272 11.78 -40.90 10.34
C ARG A 272 11.65 -42.41 10.51
N PHE A 273 12.23 -42.97 11.57
CA PHE A 273 12.11 -44.39 11.91
C PHE A 273 10.66 -44.82 12.15
N ALA A 274 9.90 -44.05 12.95
CA ALA A 274 8.52 -44.36 13.30
C ALA A 274 7.57 -44.39 12.08
N TYR A 275 7.84 -43.55 11.08
CA TYR A 275 7.02 -43.45 9.86
C TYR A 275 7.64 -44.14 8.63
N GLY A 276 8.79 -44.80 8.77
CA GLY A 276 9.46 -45.51 7.68
C GLY A 276 9.94 -44.60 6.55
N VAL A 277 10.39 -43.39 6.88
CA VAL A 277 10.90 -42.38 5.92
C VAL A 277 12.42 -42.28 6.08
N ASP A 278 13.14 -42.13 4.97
CA ASP A 278 14.59 -41.97 4.97
C ASP A 278 15.00 -40.49 4.88
N ARG A 279 16.17 -40.13 5.43
CA ARG A 279 16.71 -38.76 5.37
C ARG A 279 16.91 -38.25 3.93
N SER A 280 17.16 -39.13 2.96
CA SER A 280 17.23 -38.77 1.54
C SER A 280 15.91 -38.26 0.95
N GLN A 281 14.80 -38.45 1.66
CA GLN A 281 13.48 -37.96 1.28
C GLN A 281 13.16 -36.58 1.90
N ASP A 282 14.04 -36.04 2.72
CA ASP A 282 13.88 -34.69 3.28
C ASP A 282 13.89 -33.65 2.17
N ASP A 283 13.02 -32.66 2.28
CA ASP A 283 13.03 -31.51 1.37
C ASP A 283 14.19 -30.57 1.75
N PRO A 284 15.19 -30.36 0.88
CA PRO A 284 16.32 -29.48 1.17
C PRO A 284 15.88 -28.02 1.42
N VAL A 285 14.70 -27.61 0.95
CA VAL A 285 14.14 -26.28 1.20
C VAL A 285 13.81 -26.10 2.70
N ALA A 286 13.65 -27.17 3.46
CA ALA A 286 13.48 -27.08 4.91
C ALA A 286 14.69 -26.43 5.59
N ASP A 287 15.90 -26.81 5.18
CA ASP A 287 17.16 -26.26 5.71
C ASP A 287 17.35 -24.79 5.30
N GLU A 288 17.00 -24.46 4.05
CA GLU A 288 17.00 -23.08 3.57
C GLU A 288 16.08 -22.19 4.43
N ASN A 289 14.89 -22.70 4.76
CA ASN A 289 13.86 -21.97 5.53
C ASN A 289 14.17 -21.74 7.02
N ILE A 290 15.15 -22.45 7.61
CA ILE A 290 15.55 -22.20 9.01
C ILE A 290 16.19 -20.82 9.13
N GLN A 291 17.02 -20.44 8.17
CA GLN A 291 17.73 -19.15 8.19
C GLN A 291 16.79 -17.94 8.28
N PRO A 292 15.80 -17.73 7.39
CA PRO A 292 14.88 -16.61 7.51
C PRO A 292 14.04 -16.65 8.80
N ARG A 293 13.66 -17.84 9.31
CA ARG A 293 12.96 -17.96 10.60
C ARG A 293 13.81 -17.50 11.78
N VAL A 294 15.08 -17.89 11.80
CA VAL A 294 16.05 -17.39 12.80
C VAL A 294 16.16 -15.86 12.71
N ARG A 295 16.28 -15.30 11.50
CA ARG A 295 16.31 -13.84 11.29
C ARG A 295 15.05 -13.16 11.84
N GLY A 296 13.87 -13.68 11.52
CA GLY A 296 12.59 -13.20 12.05
C GLY A 296 12.56 -13.21 13.58
N ASN A 297 12.99 -14.30 14.20
CA ASN A 297 13.06 -14.42 15.66
C ASN A 297 14.04 -13.41 16.28
N CYS A 298 15.20 -13.16 15.67
CA CYS A 298 16.13 -12.15 16.14
C CYS A 298 15.50 -10.74 16.12
N LEU A 299 14.81 -10.37 15.04
CA LEU A 299 14.13 -9.07 14.94
C LEU A 299 13.02 -8.92 15.98
N MET A 300 12.21 -9.97 16.17
CA MET A 300 11.16 -9.99 17.18
C MET A 300 11.74 -9.92 18.60
N ASP A 301 12.82 -10.62 18.89
CA ASP A 301 13.48 -10.55 20.19
C ASP A 301 14.02 -9.14 20.48
N ILE A 302 14.60 -8.45 19.48
CA ILE A 302 14.98 -7.03 19.64
C ILE A 302 13.77 -6.17 20.01
N SER A 303 12.66 -6.31 19.26
CA SER A 303 11.42 -5.58 19.50
C SER A 303 10.86 -5.84 20.91
N ASN A 304 10.82 -7.10 21.34
CA ASN A 304 10.21 -7.51 22.61
C ASN A 304 11.12 -7.26 23.82
N ARG A 305 12.42 -7.53 23.70
CA ARG A 305 13.39 -7.39 24.80
C ARG A 305 13.64 -5.93 25.15
N LEU A 306 13.68 -5.05 24.15
CA LEU A 306 13.86 -3.60 24.32
C LEU A 306 12.53 -2.86 24.36
N LYS A 307 11.54 -3.41 25.08
CA LYS A 307 10.15 -2.91 25.10
C LYS A 307 10.01 -1.41 25.38
N ASP A 308 10.89 -0.84 26.21
CA ASP A 308 10.83 0.58 26.60
C ASP A 308 11.15 1.52 25.43
N LEU A 309 11.78 1.00 24.38
CA LEU A 309 12.04 1.72 23.13
C LEU A 309 10.87 1.67 22.14
N ARG A 310 9.82 0.87 22.43
CA ARG A 310 8.59 0.73 21.63
C ARG A 310 8.91 0.48 20.16
N ILE A 311 9.64 -0.61 19.91
CA ILE A 311 10.14 -0.98 18.60
C ILE A 311 9.14 -1.86 17.86
N LEU A 312 8.87 -1.54 16.59
CA LEU A 312 8.10 -2.39 15.67
C LEU A 312 9.01 -3.00 14.60
N VAL A 313 8.83 -4.28 14.30
CA VAL A 313 9.52 -4.95 13.18
C VAL A 313 8.83 -4.57 11.87
N LEU A 314 9.58 -4.06 10.89
CA LEU A 314 9.06 -3.78 9.55
C LEU A 314 9.30 -4.98 8.64
N ASN A 315 8.25 -5.42 7.96
CA ASN A 315 8.36 -6.42 6.90
C ASN A 315 8.77 -5.74 5.58
N THR A 316 9.67 -6.40 4.85
CA THR A 316 10.27 -5.89 3.61
C THR A 316 9.82 -6.68 2.37
N GLY A 317 8.77 -7.51 2.47
CA GLY A 317 8.29 -8.30 1.34
C GLY A 317 7.51 -7.43 0.37
N ASN A 318 7.71 -7.61 -0.93
CA ASN A 318 6.97 -6.87 -1.96
C ASN A 318 5.73 -7.63 -2.45
N LYS A 319 4.85 -6.95 -3.20
CA LYS A 319 3.59 -7.51 -3.72
C LYS A 319 3.80 -8.73 -4.61
N THR A 320 4.83 -8.71 -5.45
CA THR A 320 5.15 -9.82 -6.37
C THR A 320 5.57 -11.08 -5.60
N GLU A 321 6.40 -10.95 -4.56
CA GLU A 321 6.79 -12.04 -3.67
C GLU A 321 5.59 -12.61 -2.90
N LEU A 322 4.76 -11.73 -2.33
CA LEU A 322 3.53 -12.12 -1.63
C LEU A 322 2.52 -12.82 -2.55
N ALA A 323 2.40 -12.37 -3.81
CA ALA A 323 1.56 -13.00 -4.82
C ALA A 323 2.05 -14.42 -5.11
N LEU A 324 3.33 -14.59 -5.39
CA LEU A 324 3.92 -15.88 -5.75
C LEU A 324 4.10 -16.82 -4.55
N GLY A 325 3.96 -16.31 -3.33
CA GLY A 325 4.30 -17.02 -2.10
C GLY A 325 5.78 -17.33 -1.99
N TYR A 326 6.62 -16.50 -2.62
CA TYR A 326 8.09 -16.60 -2.59
C TYR A 326 8.64 -15.96 -1.32
N CYS A 327 8.22 -16.53 -0.20
CA CYS A 327 8.44 -16.03 1.15
C CYS A 327 8.41 -17.20 2.14
N THR A 328 9.10 -17.06 3.26
CA THR A 328 9.10 -18.04 4.35
C THR A 328 8.21 -17.55 5.48
N LEU A 329 7.15 -18.33 5.78
CA LEU A 329 6.30 -18.06 6.94
C LEU A 329 7.12 -18.03 8.23
N TYR A 330 6.85 -17.00 9.04
CA TYR A 330 7.56 -16.69 10.28
C TYR A 330 9.05 -16.37 10.09
N GLY A 331 9.47 -16.18 8.85
CA GLY A 331 10.81 -15.73 8.47
C GLY A 331 10.78 -14.32 7.93
N ASP A 332 11.00 -14.17 6.63
CA ASP A 332 10.93 -12.88 5.95
C ASP A 332 9.54 -12.23 6.01
N MET A 333 8.47 -13.02 6.19
CA MET A 333 7.11 -12.49 6.42
C MET A 333 6.90 -11.83 7.79
N THR A 334 7.86 -11.96 8.70
CA THR A 334 7.75 -11.41 10.06
C THR A 334 7.75 -9.87 10.04
N GLY A 335 6.80 -9.28 10.73
CA GLY A 335 6.68 -7.83 10.90
C GLY A 335 5.33 -7.43 11.48
N GLY A 336 5.22 -6.19 11.96
CA GLY A 336 3.95 -5.58 12.35
C GLY A 336 3.25 -4.85 11.18
N VAL A 337 4.01 -4.43 10.17
CA VAL A 337 3.50 -3.78 8.96
C VAL A 337 4.38 -4.12 7.76
N GLY A 338 3.76 -4.48 6.64
CA GLY A 338 4.40 -4.67 5.34
C GLY A 338 4.49 -3.35 4.60
N VAL A 339 5.63 -2.66 4.71
CA VAL A 339 5.79 -1.29 4.18
C VAL A 339 5.59 -1.26 2.67
N ILE A 340 6.18 -2.22 1.96
CA ILE A 340 6.13 -2.32 0.49
C ILE A 340 5.29 -3.52 0.01
N GLY A 341 4.42 -4.06 0.87
CA GLY A 341 3.65 -5.27 0.57
C GLY A 341 2.64 -5.12 -0.58
N ASP A 342 2.28 -3.88 -0.95
CA ASP A 342 1.47 -3.58 -2.15
C ASP A 342 2.28 -2.88 -3.26
N VAL A 343 3.61 -2.96 -3.22
CA VAL A 343 4.50 -2.43 -4.28
C VAL A 343 4.99 -3.62 -5.12
N SER A 344 4.80 -3.60 -6.44
CA SER A 344 5.30 -4.67 -7.32
C SER A 344 6.83 -4.59 -7.47
N LYS A 345 7.49 -5.68 -7.87
CA LYS A 345 8.97 -5.74 -7.91
C LYS A 345 9.56 -4.63 -8.79
N LEU A 346 8.96 -4.38 -9.96
CA LEU A 346 9.44 -3.31 -10.86
C LEU A 346 9.23 -1.92 -10.25
N GLU A 347 8.15 -1.71 -9.49
CA GLU A 347 7.94 -0.45 -8.77
C GLU A 347 8.94 -0.25 -7.62
N VAL A 348 9.41 -1.33 -6.97
CA VAL A 348 10.53 -1.24 -6.01
C VAL A 348 11.79 -0.69 -6.68
N TYR A 349 12.11 -1.15 -7.90
CA TYR A 349 13.23 -0.60 -8.68
C TYR A 349 13.01 0.88 -9.04
N ARG A 350 11.81 1.26 -9.48
CA ARG A 350 11.47 2.66 -9.79
C ARG A 350 11.58 3.56 -8.57
N LEU A 351 11.13 3.10 -7.39
CA LEU A 351 11.27 3.81 -6.12
C LEU A 351 12.74 3.97 -5.72
N ALA A 352 13.56 2.93 -5.84
CA ALA A 352 14.99 3.02 -5.49
C ALA A 352 15.71 4.07 -6.35
N GLU A 353 15.44 4.07 -7.65
CA GLU A 353 16.01 5.07 -8.57
C GLU A 353 15.49 6.48 -8.27
N TYR A 354 14.20 6.60 -7.93
CA TYR A 354 13.62 7.89 -7.50
C TYR A 354 14.27 8.42 -6.22
N ILE A 355 14.49 7.58 -5.22
CA ILE A 355 15.15 7.96 -3.95
C ILE A 355 16.55 8.52 -4.22
N ASN A 356 17.37 7.83 -5.01
CA ASN A 356 18.72 8.31 -5.36
C ASN A 356 18.67 9.61 -6.17
N ARG A 357 17.78 9.72 -7.16
CA ARG A 357 17.61 10.95 -7.94
C ARG A 357 17.18 12.14 -7.07
N ARG A 358 16.23 11.94 -6.16
CA ARG A 358 15.74 12.98 -5.25
C ARG A 358 16.83 13.45 -4.28
N ALA A 359 17.66 12.53 -3.80
CA ALA A 359 18.79 12.86 -2.91
C ALA A 359 19.96 13.54 -3.64
N GLY A 360 20.08 13.34 -4.96
CA GLY A 360 21.23 13.83 -5.74
C GLY A 360 22.52 13.02 -5.54
N HIS A 361 22.46 11.90 -4.82
CA HIS A 361 23.55 10.94 -4.61
C HIS A 361 23.02 9.52 -4.39
N GLU A 362 23.91 8.53 -4.39
CA GLU A 362 23.55 7.12 -4.14
C GLU A 362 23.27 6.88 -2.64
N VAL A 363 22.04 7.16 -2.20
CA VAL A 363 21.56 6.74 -0.86
C VAL A 363 21.51 5.21 -0.82
N ILE A 364 20.82 4.62 -1.79
CA ILE A 364 20.80 3.18 -2.03
C ILE A 364 22.01 2.85 -2.93
N PRO A 365 22.97 2.03 -2.47
CA PRO A 365 24.14 1.66 -3.27
C PRO A 365 23.73 1.09 -4.63
N ARG A 366 24.40 1.49 -5.71
CA ARG A 366 24.05 1.03 -7.08
C ARG A 366 23.97 -0.49 -7.21
N ARG A 367 24.83 -1.23 -6.50
CA ARG A 367 24.83 -2.70 -6.49
C ARG A 367 23.55 -3.31 -5.94
N CYS A 368 22.85 -2.66 -5.00
CA CYS A 368 21.55 -3.12 -4.54
C CYS A 368 20.51 -3.14 -5.67
N ILE A 369 20.65 -2.24 -6.64
CA ILE A 369 19.73 -2.06 -7.77
C ILE A 369 20.12 -2.96 -8.95
N THR A 370 21.42 -3.09 -9.25
CA THR A 370 21.86 -3.82 -10.45
C THR A 370 22.11 -5.30 -10.23
N LYS A 371 22.27 -5.76 -8.98
CA LYS A 371 22.51 -7.18 -8.71
C LYS A 371 21.26 -8.01 -8.96
N ARG A 372 21.48 -9.25 -9.39
CA ARG A 372 20.41 -10.23 -9.55
C ARG A 372 19.79 -10.56 -8.17
N PRO A 373 18.45 -10.55 -8.03
CA PRO A 373 17.77 -10.92 -6.78
C PRO A 373 18.15 -12.32 -6.27
N SER A 374 18.31 -12.42 -4.95
CA SER A 374 18.63 -13.66 -4.24
C SER A 374 18.32 -13.54 -2.75
N ALA A 375 17.83 -14.63 -2.16
CA ALA A 375 17.65 -14.78 -0.71
C ALA A 375 18.93 -15.25 0.04
N GLU A 376 19.99 -15.63 -0.69
CA GLU A 376 21.28 -16.11 -0.16
C GLU A 376 21.12 -17.20 0.95
N LEU A 377 20.24 -18.18 0.71
CA LEU A 377 19.97 -19.30 1.63
C LEU A 377 20.80 -20.54 1.32
N ARG A 378 21.41 -20.61 0.12
CA ARG A 378 22.35 -21.64 -0.31
C ARG A 378 23.34 -21.09 -1.32
N GLU A 379 24.41 -21.83 -1.59
CA GLU A 379 25.43 -21.44 -2.57
C GLU A 379 24.82 -21.19 -3.96
N ASN A 380 25.26 -20.09 -4.59
CA ASN A 380 24.87 -19.68 -5.94
C ASN A 380 23.34 -19.63 -6.16
N GLN A 381 22.57 -19.28 -5.12
CA GLN A 381 21.13 -19.10 -5.22
C GLN A 381 20.80 -17.79 -5.92
N TYR A 382 19.81 -17.83 -6.80
CA TYR A 382 19.17 -16.66 -7.41
C TYR A 382 17.67 -16.92 -7.51
N ASP A 383 16.90 -15.84 -7.58
CA ASP A 383 15.47 -15.95 -7.81
C ASP A 383 15.20 -16.60 -9.18
N PRO A 384 14.23 -17.52 -9.27
CA PRO A 384 13.97 -18.28 -10.49
C PRO A 384 13.14 -17.50 -11.51
N PHE A 385 12.71 -16.27 -11.19
CA PHE A 385 11.75 -15.50 -11.97
C PHE A 385 12.46 -14.47 -12.85
N ASP A 386 11.90 -14.29 -14.05
CA ASP A 386 12.12 -13.09 -14.84
C ASP A 386 11.11 -12.03 -14.40
N PHE A 387 11.54 -11.08 -13.57
CA PHE A 387 10.65 -10.07 -13.01
C PHE A 387 10.13 -9.06 -14.04
N ASP A 388 10.79 -8.91 -15.19
CA ASP A 388 10.30 -8.05 -16.28
C ASP A 388 9.02 -8.61 -16.91
N ILE A 389 8.80 -9.92 -16.79
CA ILE A 389 7.59 -10.61 -17.26
C ILE A 389 6.64 -10.89 -16.08
N VAL A 390 7.17 -11.44 -14.99
CA VAL A 390 6.36 -11.94 -13.87
C VAL A 390 5.74 -10.82 -13.05
N SER A 391 6.43 -9.69 -12.85
CA SER A 391 5.88 -8.58 -12.07
C SER A 391 4.66 -7.96 -12.76
N PRO A 392 4.71 -7.55 -14.04
CA PRO A 392 3.52 -7.05 -14.73
C PRO A 392 2.39 -8.08 -14.83
N LEU A 393 2.72 -9.36 -15.04
CA LEU A 393 1.74 -10.44 -15.07
C LEU A 393 0.99 -10.59 -13.74
N VAL A 394 1.69 -10.46 -12.60
CA VAL A 394 1.04 -10.46 -11.28
C VAL A 394 0.06 -9.29 -11.17
N ASP A 395 0.45 -8.09 -11.61
CA ASP A 395 -0.41 -6.91 -11.54
C ASP A 395 -1.67 -7.09 -12.41
N GLU A 396 -1.55 -7.67 -13.61
CA GLU A 396 -2.70 -7.98 -14.47
C GLU A 396 -3.66 -9.03 -13.86
N ILE A 397 -3.13 -10.04 -13.18
CA ILE A 397 -3.94 -11.07 -12.51
C ILE A 397 -4.64 -10.49 -11.28
N VAL A 398 -3.91 -9.72 -10.47
CA VAL A 398 -4.38 -9.28 -9.15
C VAL A 398 -5.27 -8.05 -9.25
N GLU A 399 -4.80 -7.02 -9.96
CA GLU A 399 -5.47 -5.72 -10.04
C GLU A 399 -6.52 -5.67 -11.13
N ASN A 400 -6.14 -6.09 -12.34
CA ASN A 400 -7.03 -6.04 -13.50
C ASN A 400 -7.95 -7.27 -13.62
N ARG A 401 -7.78 -8.27 -12.72
CA ARG A 401 -8.60 -9.49 -12.66
C ARG A 401 -8.67 -10.26 -13.98
N ARG A 402 -7.64 -10.15 -14.82
CA ARG A 402 -7.63 -10.80 -16.14
C ARG A 402 -7.64 -12.31 -16.00
N GLY A 403 -8.19 -12.98 -17.01
CA GLY A 403 -8.19 -14.44 -17.13
C GLY A 403 -6.97 -14.97 -17.89
N ARG A 404 -6.70 -16.28 -17.79
CA ARG A 404 -5.59 -16.93 -18.50
C ARG A 404 -5.56 -16.65 -19.99
N GLN A 405 -6.70 -16.85 -20.64
CA GLN A 405 -6.81 -16.73 -22.10
C GLN A 405 -6.50 -15.30 -22.55
N GLU A 406 -7.02 -14.31 -21.82
CA GLU A 406 -6.77 -12.89 -22.06
C GLU A 406 -5.28 -12.55 -21.93
N LEU A 407 -4.60 -13.09 -20.92
CA LEU A 407 -3.16 -12.87 -20.71
C LEU A 407 -2.32 -13.50 -21.83
N ILE A 408 -2.69 -14.69 -22.31
CA ILE A 408 -2.03 -15.31 -23.46
C ILE A 408 -2.24 -14.48 -24.73
N GLU A 409 -3.44 -13.95 -24.94
CA GLU A 409 -3.77 -13.05 -26.06
C GLU A 409 -3.02 -11.72 -25.98
N MET A 410 -2.70 -11.24 -24.77
CA MET A 410 -1.82 -10.10 -24.54
C MET A 410 -0.33 -10.40 -24.83
N GLY A 411 0.02 -11.66 -25.09
CA GLY A 411 1.37 -12.08 -25.47
C GLY A 411 2.22 -12.66 -24.35
N TYR A 412 1.66 -12.91 -23.16
CA TYR A 412 2.39 -13.60 -22.09
C TYR A 412 2.61 -15.09 -22.42
N PRO A 413 3.78 -15.68 -22.12
CA PRO A 413 4.05 -17.10 -22.36
C PRO A 413 3.07 -18.00 -21.58
N PRO A 414 2.38 -18.96 -22.23
CA PRO A 414 1.36 -19.79 -21.57
C PRO A 414 1.87 -20.55 -20.33
N ASP A 415 3.10 -21.07 -20.39
CA ASP A 415 3.73 -21.79 -19.29
C ASP A 415 3.99 -20.90 -18.07
N VAL A 416 4.40 -19.64 -18.30
CA VAL A 416 4.59 -18.64 -17.25
C VAL A 416 3.25 -18.22 -16.64
N VAL A 417 2.22 -18.01 -17.48
CA VAL A 417 0.85 -17.70 -17.01
C VAL A 417 0.34 -18.80 -16.08
N ASP A 418 0.45 -20.06 -16.48
CA ASP A 418 -0.04 -21.19 -15.68
C ASP A 418 0.74 -21.37 -14.37
N ASP A 419 2.07 -21.19 -14.39
CA ASP A 419 2.88 -21.25 -13.18
C ASP A 419 2.50 -20.13 -12.19
N VAL A 420 2.39 -18.88 -12.67
CA VAL A 420 2.05 -17.72 -11.83
C VAL A 420 0.66 -17.88 -11.20
N TYR A 421 -0.38 -18.26 -11.95
CA TYR A 421 -1.69 -18.55 -11.36
C TYR A 421 -1.64 -19.66 -10.32
N SER A 422 -0.91 -20.74 -10.62
CA SER A 422 -0.78 -21.88 -9.72
C SER A 422 -0.10 -21.47 -8.40
N ARG A 423 0.93 -20.63 -8.48
CA ARG A 423 1.61 -20.04 -7.32
C ARG A 423 0.71 -19.11 -6.53
N ILE A 424 0.04 -18.16 -7.19
CA ILE A 424 -0.91 -17.25 -6.54
C ILE A 424 -1.93 -18.05 -5.75
N ARG A 425 -2.59 -19.03 -6.37
CA ARG A 425 -3.59 -19.85 -5.65
C ARG A 425 -2.99 -20.62 -4.47
N ARG A 426 -1.82 -21.26 -4.64
CA ARG A 426 -1.19 -22.04 -3.54
C ARG A 426 -0.68 -21.18 -2.40
N ALA A 427 -0.36 -19.92 -2.66
CA ALA A 427 0.17 -18.98 -1.69
C ALA A 427 -0.90 -18.33 -0.80
N GLU A 428 -2.19 -18.62 -1.02
CA GLU A 428 -3.30 -18.01 -0.28
C GLU A 428 -3.13 -18.17 1.24
N TYR A 429 -2.81 -19.37 1.73
CA TYR A 429 -2.63 -19.61 3.16
C TYR A 429 -1.49 -18.79 3.80
N LYS A 430 -0.47 -18.41 3.01
CA LYS A 430 0.62 -17.55 3.49
C LYS A 430 0.12 -16.12 3.62
N ARG A 431 -0.59 -15.61 2.62
CA ARG A 431 -1.12 -14.23 2.61
C ARG A 431 -2.12 -13.95 3.72
N TRP A 432 -2.91 -14.94 4.13
CA TRP A 432 -3.78 -14.85 5.31
C TRP A 432 -3.03 -14.60 6.63
N GLN A 433 -1.71 -14.81 6.64
CA GLN A 433 -0.83 -14.61 7.80
C GLN A 433 0.20 -13.49 7.57
N ALA A 434 0.10 -12.77 6.45
CA ALA A 434 0.94 -11.62 6.19
C ALA A 434 0.55 -10.46 7.13
N PRO A 435 1.52 -9.62 7.54
CA PRO A 435 1.18 -8.39 8.24
C PRO A 435 0.32 -7.46 7.34
N PRO A 436 -0.44 -6.53 7.94
CA PRO A 436 -1.15 -5.52 7.16
C PRO A 436 -0.16 -4.74 6.29
N CYS A 437 -0.54 -4.51 5.04
CA CYS A 437 0.31 -3.86 4.05
C CYS A 437 -0.21 -2.47 3.72
N ILE A 438 0.69 -1.50 3.50
CA ILE A 438 0.27 -0.17 3.04
C ILE A 438 -0.20 -0.29 1.59
N LYS A 439 -1.50 -0.08 1.36
CA LYS A 439 -2.14 -0.18 0.05
C LYS A 439 -1.89 1.07 -0.78
N ILE A 440 -1.38 0.86 -2.00
CA ILE A 440 -1.14 1.92 -2.98
C ILE A 440 -1.76 1.62 -4.34
N THR A 441 -2.22 0.40 -4.57
CA THR A 441 -2.78 -0.04 -5.85
C THR A 441 -4.31 -0.09 -5.82
N ARG A 442 -4.96 -0.39 -6.95
CA ARG A 442 -6.43 -0.57 -6.98
C ARG A 442 -6.86 -1.81 -6.23
N LYS A 443 -6.08 -2.89 -6.28
CA LYS A 443 -6.37 -4.15 -5.57
C LYS A 443 -5.14 -4.65 -4.82
N ALA A 444 -5.24 -4.67 -3.50
CA ALA A 444 -4.19 -5.15 -2.62
C ALA A 444 -4.57 -6.50 -1.99
N PHE A 445 -3.56 -7.27 -1.60
CA PHE A 445 -3.75 -8.38 -0.67
C PHE A 445 -4.11 -7.85 0.71
N GLY A 446 -4.96 -8.57 1.46
CA GLY A 446 -5.58 -8.07 2.70
C GLY A 446 -7.08 -7.92 2.51
N ILE A 447 -7.67 -6.83 3.02
CA ILE A 447 -9.13 -6.62 3.01
C ILE A 447 -9.73 -6.64 1.60
N GLY A 448 -8.98 -6.15 0.60
CA GLY A 448 -9.39 -6.15 -0.80
C GLY A 448 -9.34 -7.52 -1.49
N TRP A 449 -8.58 -8.50 -0.98
CA TRP A 449 -8.41 -9.82 -1.60
C TRP A 449 -9.00 -10.92 -0.73
N LYS A 450 -10.25 -11.30 -1.02
CA LYS A 450 -10.98 -12.34 -0.29
C LYS A 450 -11.07 -13.62 -1.13
N MET A 451 -10.09 -14.52 -1.02
CA MET A 451 -10.08 -15.81 -1.73
C MET A 451 -10.02 -17.00 -0.75
N PRO A 452 -10.66 -18.14 -1.06
CA PRO A 452 -10.63 -19.31 -0.19
C PRO A 452 -9.27 -20.00 -0.21
N ILE A 453 -8.78 -20.39 0.98
CA ILE A 453 -7.59 -21.25 1.13
C ILE A 453 -7.87 -22.66 0.59
N VAL A 454 -9.01 -23.24 1.00
CA VAL A 454 -9.43 -24.58 0.56
C VAL A 454 -10.08 -24.45 -0.81
N ASN A 455 -9.27 -24.49 -1.85
CA ASN A 455 -9.72 -24.22 -3.21
C ASN A 455 -9.12 -25.20 -4.23
N LYS A 456 -10.00 -25.93 -4.95
CA LYS A 456 -9.62 -26.81 -6.07
C LYS A 456 -9.91 -26.20 -7.44
N TYR A 457 -10.56 -25.04 -7.50
CA TYR A 457 -10.78 -24.32 -8.75
C TYR A 457 -9.42 -24.03 -9.42
N ARG A 458 -9.33 -24.34 -10.70
CA ARG A 458 -8.09 -24.21 -11.48
C ARG A 458 -8.12 -23.02 -12.43
N GLY A 459 -9.18 -22.20 -12.40
CA GLY A 459 -9.50 -21.29 -13.49
C GLY A 459 -10.40 -21.96 -14.51
#